data_AF-A0A8J5N9B1-F1
#
_entry.id   AF-A0A8J5N9B1-F1
#
_cell.length_a   1.000
_cell.length_b   1.000
_cell.length_c   1.000
_cell.angle_alpha   90.00
_cell.angle_beta   90.00
_cell.angle_gamma   90.00
#
_symmetry.space_group_name_H-M   'P 1'
#
loop_
_entity.id
_entity.type
_entity.pdbx_description
1 polymer ?
#
loop_
_entity_poly.entity_id
_entity_poly.type
_entity_poly.pdbx_seq_one_letter_code
_entity_poly.pdbx_strand_id
1 'polypeptide(L)'
;MFKPGGSSTFQEYSTAVFIPYIESQLEYRSRLDLVWDCYLKSGSLKATVRCNHGNGIRRRGTASGPVPSNWQNFLRNSDNKEELYSFLSEQVMQMVVKESKQLVVTDKKRVLTVPPRKDTANLAHCNHEEANTRMMVHAADALECGHR
;
A
#
# COMPACT_ATOMS: atom_id res chain seq x y z
N MET A 1 5.25 -1.33 8.46
CA MET A 1 4.92 0.08 8.14
C MET A 1 5.95 0.99 8.77
N PHE A 2 6.51 1.94 8.02
CA PHE A 2 7.51 2.87 8.56
C PHE A 2 6.92 3.68 9.70
N LYS A 3 7.71 3.93 10.75
CA LYS A 3 7.28 4.85 11.79
C LYS A 3 7.23 6.27 11.20
N PRO A 4 6.25 7.08 11.61
CA PRO A 4 6.10 8.43 11.08
C PRO A 4 7.16 9.42 11.57
N GLY A 5 8.05 9.03 12.48
CA GLY A 5 9.15 9.88 12.95
C GLY A 5 8.61 11.15 13.62
N GLY A 6 9.11 12.31 13.17
CA GLY A 6 8.68 13.62 13.64
C GLY A 6 7.45 14.21 12.93
N SER A 7 6.85 13.49 11.97
CA SER A 7 5.74 14.02 11.18
C SER A 7 4.48 14.23 12.04
N SER A 8 3.90 15.43 11.93
CA SER A 8 2.69 15.82 12.65
C SER A 8 1.41 15.39 11.94
N THR A 9 1.43 15.32 10.60
CA THR A 9 0.26 14.98 9.77
C THR A 9 0.53 13.81 8.82
N PHE A 10 -0.52 13.13 8.35
CA PHE A 10 -0.35 12.06 7.36
C PHE A 10 0.25 12.55 6.04
N GLN A 11 -0.03 13.79 5.63
CA GLN A 11 0.60 14.42 4.49
C GLN A 11 2.11 14.64 4.71
N GLU A 12 2.50 15.13 5.87
CA GLU A 12 3.91 15.28 6.19
C GLU A 12 4.61 13.92 6.27
N TYR A 13 3.94 12.90 6.80
CA TYR A 13 4.44 11.54 6.80
C TYR A 13 4.66 11.00 5.38
N SER A 14 3.72 11.23 4.46
CA SER A 14 3.86 10.77 3.07
C SER A 14 5.06 11.44 2.39
N THR A 15 5.22 12.76 2.54
CA THR A 15 6.27 13.52 1.84
C THR A 15 7.64 13.42 2.50
N ALA A 16 7.73 13.34 3.83
CA ALA A 16 9.00 13.33 4.55
C ALA A 16 9.59 11.94 4.75
N VAL A 17 8.76 10.88 4.75
CA VAL A 17 9.21 9.52 5.07
C VAL A 17 8.89 8.55 3.94
N PHE A 18 7.63 8.46 3.53
CA PHE A 18 7.19 7.36 2.67
C PHE A 18 7.66 7.52 1.22
N ILE A 19 7.37 8.66 0.59
CA ILE A 19 7.75 8.94 -0.80
C ILE A 19 9.28 8.88 -1.00
N PRO A 20 10.12 9.54 -0.16
CA PRO A 20 11.57 9.45 -0.31
C PRO A 20 12.11 8.02 -0.24
N TYR A 21 11.50 7.18 0.61
CA TYR A 21 11.84 5.76 0.64
C TYR A 21 11.50 5.08 -0.70
N ILE A 22 10.31 5.30 -1.25
CA ILE A 22 9.91 4.72 -2.54
C ILE A 22 10.84 5.17 -3.68
N GLU A 23 11.22 6.45 -3.71
CA GLU A 23 12.18 6.99 -4.68
C GLU A 23 13.55 6.29 -4.57
N SER A 24 14.05 6.10 -3.34
CA SER A 24 15.31 5.40 -3.11
C SER A 24 15.29 3.95 -3.63
N GLN A 25 14.14 3.26 -3.51
CA GLN A 25 14.01 1.89 -4.03
C GLN A 25 13.95 1.87 -5.57
N LEU A 26 13.33 2.88 -6.18
CA LEU A 26 13.26 3.04 -7.63
C LEU A 26 14.57 3.48 -8.28
N GLU A 27 15.53 4.00 -7.52
CA GLU A 27 16.85 4.40 -8.04
C GLU A 27 17.54 3.23 -8.77
N TYR A 28 17.58 2.07 -8.12
CA TYR A 28 18.33 0.89 -8.59
C TYR A 28 17.48 -0.17 -9.29
N ARG A 29 16.15 -0.07 -9.26
CA ARG A 29 15.23 -1.07 -9.84
C ARG A 29 14.48 -0.51 -11.03
N SER A 30 14.25 -1.31 -12.07
CA SER A 30 13.44 -0.91 -13.23
C SER A 30 11.94 -0.94 -12.93
N ARG A 31 11.53 -1.74 -11.93
CA ARG A 31 10.16 -1.87 -11.48
C ARG A 31 10.09 -1.97 -9.96
N LEU A 32 9.08 -1.35 -9.36
CA LEU A 32 8.73 -1.50 -7.95
C LEU A 32 7.25 -1.82 -7.82
N ASP A 33 6.93 -2.78 -6.97
CA ASP A 33 5.56 -3.20 -6.69
C ASP A 33 5.23 -2.89 -5.22
N LEU A 34 4.23 -2.03 -5.02
CA LEU A 34 3.70 -1.71 -3.70
C LEU A 34 2.43 -2.53 -3.46
N VAL A 35 2.55 -3.50 -2.56
CA VAL A 35 1.51 -4.50 -2.31
C VAL A 35 0.97 -4.34 -0.90
N TRP A 36 -0.34 -4.10 -0.80
CA TRP A 36 -1.03 -3.96 0.47
C TRP A 36 -1.85 -5.21 0.82
N ASP A 37 -1.99 -5.45 2.13
CA ASP A 37 -3.04 -6.33 2.63
C ASP A 37 -4.41 -5.81 2.20
N CYS A 38 -5.30 -6.71 1.79
CA CYS A 38 -6.70 -6.44 1.55
C CYS A 38 -7.55 -7.14 2.61
N TYR A 39 -8.08 -6.36 3.56
CA TYR A 39 -8.92 -6.88 4.65
C TYR A 39 -10.35 -7.10 4.15
N LEU A 40 -10.65 -8.29 3.62
CA LEU A 40 -12.00 -8.65 3.20
C LEU A 40 -12.95 -8.68 4.42
N LYS A 41 -13.99 -7.85 4.41
CA LYS A 41 -14.90 -7.67 5.55
C LYS A 41 -15.96 -8.76 5.66
N SER A 42 -16.34 -9.39 4.56
CA SER A 42 -17.36 -10.44 4.51
C SER A 42 -16.79 -11.74 3.94
N GLY A 43 -17.26 -12.88 4.46
CA GLY A 43 -16.84 -14.21 3.99
C GLY A 43 -15.42 -14.64 4.38
N SER A 44 -14.69 -13.82 5.15
CA SER A 44 -13.33 -14.10 5.60
C SER A 44 -13.33 -14.68 7.01
N LEU A 45 -12.79 -15.90 7.19
CA LEU A 45 -12.49 -16.43 8.53
C LEU A 45 -11.48 -15.54 9.27
N LYS A 46 -10.57 -14.88 8.55
CA LYS A 46 -9.56 -14.00 9.14
C LYS A 46 -10.19 -12.71 9.67
N ALA A 47 -11.26 -12.21 9.06
CA ALA A 47 -12.00 -11.05 9.58
C ALA A 47 -12.52 -11.30 11.00
N THR A 48 -13.15 -12.46 11.25
CA THR A 48 -13.65 -12.84 12.58
C THR A 48 -12.53 -12.91 13.62
N VAL A 49 -11.39 -13.52 13.27
CA VAL A 49 -10.24 -13.61 14.19
C VAL A 49 -9.62 -12.23 14.46
N ARG A 50 -9.59 -11.32 13.49
CA ARG A 50 -9.08 -9.95 13.66
C ARG A 50 -9.98 -9.13 14.60
N CYS A 51 -11.31 -9.25 14.48
CA CYS A 51 -12.24 -8.61 15.43
C CYS A 51 -11.98 -9.04 16.88
N ASN A 52 -11.58 -10.30 17.10
CA ASN A 52 -11.31 -10.83 18.44
C ASN A 52 -9.97 -10.34 19.04
N HIS A 53 -9.03 -9.86 18.23
CA HIS A 53 -7.73 -9.35 18.70
C HIS A 53 -7.77 -7.90 19.23
N GLY A 54 -8.95 -7.29 19.26
CA GLY A 54 -9.19 -5.95 19.80
C GLY A 54 -9.18 -4.87 18.74
N ASN A 55 -10.13 -3.94 18.85
CA ASN A 55 -10.24 -2.80 17.95
C ASN A 55 -9.28 -1.70 18.43
N GLY A 56 -8.18 -1.47 17.70
CA GLY A 56 -7.35 -0.29 17.89
C GLY A 56 -8.18 1.00 17.75
N ILE A 57 -7.66 2.12 18.26
CA ILE A 57 -8.38 3.41 18.22
C ILE A 57 -8.61 3.82 16.76
N ARG A 58 -9.88 3.97 16.38
CA ARG A 58 -10.27 4.42 15.04
C ARG A 58 -9.91 5.89 14.84
N ARG A 59 -9.12 6.20 13.81
CA ARG A 59 -8.83 7.57 13.37
C ARG A 59 -8.82 7.59 11.85
N ARG A 60 -9.54 8.56 11.27
CA ARG A 60 -9.62 8.67 9.81
C ARG A 60 -8.26 9.10 9.26
N GLY A 61 -7.76 8.40 8.25
CA GLY A 61 -6.51 8.73 7.57
C GLY A 61 -6.69 9.87 6.56
N THR A 62 -7.08 11.06 7.01
CA THR A 62 -7.14 12.25 6.14
C THR A 62 -5.77 12.91 6.05
N ALA A 63 -5.43 13.52 4.90
CA ALA A 63 -4.13 14.15 4.67
C ALA A 63 -3.70 15.13 5.78
N SER A 64 -4.62 16.01 6.22
CA SER A 64 -4.43 16.97 7.31
C SER A 64 -4.61 16.39 8.72
N GLY A 65 -4.98 15.11 8.83
CA GLY A 65 -5.22 14.44 10.10
C GLY A 65 -3.91 14.25 10.88
N PRO A 66 -3.94 14.40 12.21
CA PRO A 66 -2.75 14.23 13.02
C PRO A 66 -2.32 12.76 13.03
N VAL A 67 -1.02 12.54 12.86
CA VAL A 67 -0.42 11.22 13.02
C VAL A 67 -0.60 10.76 14.48
N PRO A 68 -1.04 9.52 14.73
CA PRO A 68 -1.19 9.00 16.08
C PRO A 68 0.16 8.75 16.75
N SER A 69 0.31 9.23 17.98
CA SER A 69 1.49 9.02 18.81
C SER A 69 1.80 7.53 19.06
N ASN A 70 0.76 6.71 19.25
CA ASN A 70 0.89 5.25 19.31
C ASN A 70 0.61 4.60 17.95
N TRP A 71 1.61 4.65 17.07
CA TRP A 71 1.54 4.11 15.72
C TRP A 71 1.18 2.62 15.67
N GLN A 72 1.74 1.82 16.59
CA GLN A 72 1.46 0.38 16.65
C GLN A 72 0.00 0.11 16.97
N ASN A 73 -0.60 0.83 17.92
CA ASN A 73 -2.02 0.66 18.25
C ASN A 73 -2.93 1.15 17.11
N PHE A 74 -2.56 2.24 16.43
CA PHE A 74 -3.29 2.70 15.24
C PHE A 74 -3.36 1.62 14.16
N LEU A 75 -2.24 0.94 13.89
CA LEU A 75 -2.13 -0.14 12.90
C LEU A 75 -2.82 -1.45 13.34
N ARG A 76 -3.28 -1.60 14.58
CA ARG A 76 -4.08 -2.78 14.97
C ARG A 76 -5.49 -2.75 14.38
N ASN A 77 -6.01 -1.56 14.09
CA ASN A 77 -7.31 -1.40 13.46
C ASN A 77 -7.21 -1.59 11.94
N SER A 78 -7.99 -2.52 11.38
CA SER A 78 -7.96 -2.83 9.95
C SER A 78 -8.48 -1.69 9.07
N ASP A 79 -9.48 -0.93 9.53
CA ASP A 79 -10.01 0.22 8.79
C ASP A 79 -8.96 1.33 8.70
N ASN A 80 -8.26 1.60 9.80
CA ASN A 80 -7.15 2.57 9.81
C ASN A 80 -6.05 2.20 8.81
N LYS A 81 -5.68 0.91 8.76
CA LYS A 81 -4.70 0.40 7.78
C LYS A 81 -5.21 0.57 6.35
N GLU A 82 -6.45 0.16 6.09
CA GLU A 82 -7.05 0.25 4.76
C GLU A 82 -7.08 1.71 4.27
N GLU A 83 -7.52 2.64 5.11
CA GLU A 83 -7.52 4.07 4.79
C GLU A 83 -6.09 4.61 4.58
N LEU A 84 -5.14 4.24 5.45
CA LEU A 84 -3.75 4.65 5.30
C LEU A 84 -3.13 4.12 3.99
N TYR A 85 -3.37 2.87 3.64
CA TYR A 85 -2.83 2.26 2.42
C TYR A 85 -3.39 2.90 1.15
N SER A 86 -4.71 3.17 1.11
CA SER A 86 -5.30 3.89 -0.02
C SER A 86 -4.75 5.32 -0.12
N PHE A 87 -4.65 6.04 1.01
CA PHE A 87 -4.03 7.38 1.04
C PHE A 87 -2.61 7.36 0.48
N LEU A 88 -1.74 6.47 0.97
CA LEU A 88 -0.36 6.40 0.50
C LEU A 88 -0.24 5.96 -0.96
N SER A 89 -1.15 5.10 -1.43
CA SER A 89 -1.23 4.72 -2.85
C SER A 89 -1.48 5.96 -3.71
N GLU A 90 -2.45 6.79 -3.33
CA GLU A 90 -2.76 8.04 -4.03
C GLU A 90 -1.58 9.03 -4.01
N GLN A 91 -0.90 9.16 -2.87
CA GLN A 91 0.28 10.03 -2.75
C GLN A 91 1.43 9.57 -3.66
N VAL A 92 1.69 8.27 -3.70
CA VAL A 92 2.75 7.69 -4.54
C VAL A 92 2.44 7.79 -6.03
N MET A 93 1.15 7.73 -6.41
CA MET A 93 0.75 7.95 -7.81
C MET A 93 0.92 9.39 -8.31
N GLN A 94 1.16 10.35 -7.42
CA GLN A 94 1.49 11.73 -7.79
C GLN A 94 2.99 11.95 -8.03
N MET A 95 3.83 10.94 -7.77
CA MET A 95 5.27 11.03 -7.99
C MET A 95 5.63 11.09 -9.48
N VAL A 96 6.66 11.86 -9.79
CA VAL A 96 7.28 11.84 -11.13
C VAL A 96 8.17 10.61 -11.24
N VAL A 97 7.67 9.60 -11.95
CA VAL A 97 8.44 8.37 -12.23
C VAL A 97 9.17 8.55 -13.56
N LYS A 98 10.49 8.30 -13.58
CA LYS A 98 11.30 8.35 -14.79
C LYS A 98 10.75 7.37 -15.84
N GLU A 99 10.82 7.72 -17.12
CA GLU A 99 10.24 6.91 -18.23
C GLU A 99 10.73 5.46 -18.27
N SER A 100 11.96 5.20 -17.79
CA SER A 100 12.56 3.86 -17.72
C SER A 100 12.16 3.05 -16.49
N LYS A 101 11.28 3.58 -15.66
CA LYS A 101 10.89 3.00 -14.37
C LYS A 101 9.39 2.68 -14.38
N GLN A 102 9.04 1.60 -13.70
CA GLN A 102 7.66 1.17 -13.52
C GLN A 102 7.32 1.10 -12.03
N LEU A 103 6.12 1.56 -11.70
CA LEU A 103 5.54 1.48 -10.37
C LEU A 103 4.17 0.83 -10.49
N VAL A 104 3.95 -0.24 -9.73
CA VAL A 104 2.68 -0.99 -9.71
C VAL A 104 2.18 -1.03 -8.28
N VAL A 105 0.97 -0.55 -8.03
CA VAL A 105 0.39 -0.46 -6.68
C VAL A 105 -0.94 -1.20 -6.65
N THR A 106 -1.09 -2.16 -5.73
CA THR A 106 -2.38 -2.81 -5.48
C THR A 106 -3.13 -2.12 -4.35
N ASP A 107 -4.11 -1.30 -4.71
CA ASP A 107 -5.01 -0.63 -3.75
C ASP A 107 -6.37 -1.35 -3.71
N LYS A 108 -6.59 -2.13 -2.65
CA LYS A 108 -7.76 -3.02 -2.52
C LYS A 108 -7.86 -3.94 -3.74
N LYS A 109 -8.93 -3.80 -4.54
CA LYS A 109 -9.20 -4.55 -5.79
C LYS A 109 -8.68 -3.83 -7.05
N ARG A 110 -8.16 -2.61 -6.91
CA ARG A 110 -7.61 -1.83 -8.01
C ARG A 110 -6.11 -2.07 -8.13
N VAL A 111 -5.62 -1.94 -9.35
CA VAL A 111 -4.19 -1.91 -9.67
C VAL A 111 -3.91 -0.56 -10.31
N LEU A 112 -2.99 0.20 -9.73
CA LEU A 112 -2.55 1.50 -10.21
C LEU A 112 -1.14 1.34 -10.77
N THR A 113 -0.87 1.94 -11.92
CA THR A 113 0.40 1.72 -12.62
C THR A 113 0.92 3.02 -13.18
N VAL A 114 2.22 3.26 -13.02
CA VAL A 114 2.96 4.33 -13.70
C VAL A 114 4.14 3.68 -14.42
N PRO A 115 4.26 3.79 -15.76
CA PRO A 115 3.27 4.35 -16.68
C PRO A 115 1.95 3.54 -16.69
N PRO A 116 0.82 4.11 -17.14
CA PRO A 116 -0.45 3.41 -17.23
C PRO A 116 -0.38 2.16 -18.12
N ARG A 117 -0.84 1.02 -17.60
CA ARG A 117 -0.96 -0.26 -18.34
C ARG A 117 -2.38 -0.46 -18.84
N LYS A 118 -2.51 -1.00 -20.07
CA LYS A 118 -3.82 -1.36 -20.65
C LYS A 118 -4.45 -2.58 -19.98
N ASP A 119 -3.61 -3.55 -19.62
CA ASP A 119 -4.05 -4.79 -18.98
C ASP A 119 -3.35 -4.97 -17.63
N THR A 120 -4.19 -5.17 -16.61
CA THR A 120 -3.81 -5.47 -15.22
C THR A 120 -4.65 -6.63 -14.67
N ALA A 121 -5.34 -7.39 -15.51
CA ALA A 121 -6.27 -8.44 -15.09
C ALA A 121 -5.58 -9.52 -14.22
N ASN A 122 -4.35 -9.88 -14.58
CA ASN A 122 -3.51 -10.84 -13.83
C ASN A 122 -3.27 -10.39 -12.38
N LEU A 123 -3.28 -9.08 -12.11
CA LEU A 123 -3.08 -8.50 -10.78
C LEU A 123 -4.40 -8.16 -10.09
N ALA A 124 -5.39 -7.66 -10.84
CA ALA A 124 -6.65 -7.12 -10.31
C ALA A 124 -7.63 -8.21 -9.83
N HIS A 125 -7.59 -9.40 -10.42
CA HIS A 125 -8.50 -10.50 -10.07
C HIS A 125 -8.04 -11.31 -8.85
N CYS A 126 -6.97 -10.88 -8.17
CA CYS A 126 -6.44 -11.55 -7.00
C CYS A 126 -7.35 -11.35 -5.77
N ASN A 127 -7.87 -12.44 -5.22
CA ASN A 127 -8.68 -12.46 -3.99
C ASN A 127 -7.85 -12.71 -2.72
N HIS A 128 -6.52 -12.73 -2.83
CA HIS A 128 -5.63 -12.96 -1.71
C HIS A 128 -5.67 -11.77 -0.74
N GLU A 129 -5.92 -12.04 0.55
CA GLU A 129 -5.99 -11.00 1.57
C GLU A 129 -4.62 -10.46 2.01
N GLU A 130 -3.58 -11.29 1.99
CA GLU A 130 -2.30 -10.95 2.61
C GLU A 130 -1.26 -10.57 1.56
N ALA A 131 -0.53 -9.48 1.83
CA ALA A 131 0.47 -8.94 0.91
C ALA A 131 1.50 -9.99 0.48
N ASN A 132 1.97 -10.85 1.39
CA ASN A 132 2.93 -11.92 1.06
C ASN A 132 2.43 -12.87 -0.04
N THR A 133 1.15 -13.26 0.01
CA THR A 133 0.55 -14.12 -1.02
C THR A 133 0.25 -13.36 -2.32
N ARG A 134 -0.04 -12.05 -2.23
CA ARG A 134 -0.17 -11.19 -3.42
C ARG A 134 1.16 -10.93 -4.10
N MET A 135 2.26 -10.83 -3.34
CA MET A 135 3.61 -10.62 -3.88
C MET A 135 4.01 -11.70 -4.89
N MET A 136 3.55 -12.95 -4.72
CA MET A 136 3.82 -14.02 -5.70
C MET A 136 3.17 -13.76 -7.06
N VAL A 137 1.97 -13.18 -7.07
CA VAL A 137 1.26 -12.79 -8.30
C VAL A 137 1.98 -11.62 -8.98
N HIS A 138 2.43 -10.65 -8.19
CA HIS A 138 3.24 -9.54 -8.70
C HIS A 138 4.59 -9.99 -9.27
N ALA A 139 5.25 -10.96 -8.64
CA ALA A 139 6.50 -11.53 -9.15
C ALA A 139 6.29 -12.25 -10.49
N ALA A 140 5.21 -13.02 -10.63
CA ALA A 140 4.86 -13.67 -11.89
C ALA A 140 4.59 -12.64 -13.00
N ASP A 141 3.77 -11.62 -12.73
CA ASP A 141 3.49 -10.54 -13.68
C ASP A 141 4.76 -9.75 -14.06
N ALA A 142 5.68 -9.53 -13.12
CA ALA A 142 6.96 -8.89 -13.40
C ALA A 142 7.82 -9.70 -14.39
N LEU A 143 7.85 -11.03 -14.25
CA LEU A 143 8.55 -11.92 -15.17
C LEU A 143 7.91 -11.92 -16.57
N GLU A 144 6.58 -11.96 -16.65
CA GLU A 144 5.84 -11.86 -17.92
C GLU A 144 6.10 -10.53 -18.65
N CYS A 145 6.28 -9.45 -17.88
CA CYS A 145 6.66 -8.13 -18.41
C CYS A 145 8.16 -8.00 -18.72
N GLY A 146 8.97 -9.03 -18.49
CA GLY A 146 10.41 -9.05 -18.80
C GLY A 146 11.33 -8.43 -17.73
N HIS A 147 10.83 -8.15 -16.53
CA HIS A 147 11.66 -7.69 -15.41
C HIS A 147 12.42 -8.86 -14.76
N ARG A 148 13.58 -8.55 -14.15
CA ARG A 148 14.48 -9.51 -13.49
C ARG A 148 14.95 -8.97 -12.15
#